data_AF-A0A495JWD0-F1
#
_entry.id   AF-A0A495JWD0-F1
#
_cell.length_a   1.000
_cell.length_b   1.000
_cell.length_c   1.000
_cell.angle_alpha   90.00
_cell.angle_beta   90.00
_cell.angle_gamma   90.00
#
_symmetry.space_group_name_H-M   'P 1'
#
loop_
_entity.id
_entity.type
_entity.pdbx_description
1 polymer ?
#
loop_
_entity_poly.entity_id
_entity_poly.type
_entity_poly.pdbx_seq_one_letter_code
_entity_poly.pdbx_strand_id
1 'polypeptide(L)'
;MGFGWAQVRGISYSTMGRPVRATVHHSDGSVSRVWVDLPQRKRIENLSGQPTYIENADAEYRWHDDEGVMIRAMKSPSRLVVTMGGVGPENLLTAYRYWPQSSENLLGTPSEPREVQVRGRQGWQVEFASTRRGIQATTYVIDAELGVALAWSQGEEWMELSDPVLDEDFDDDLFVWDGEVRDQEEQISIQQREHEDKQHRLAVMPRSDPTWLPSKVTTTVDDGDPKTGAMDLTATLQHSQVMVRRWLTELDEPAPIWQSEFYSHTHRGQQGPWTIEIRSQHQLAEGDGQRILDSIPPVPPPAQSPAEIRADLERERLAAQEAEETAALGTGRLLSSYLGGHASLLIRTDFTDNGLWRETALAAMAPQPSDFDDDTEFQAGLTCIDHPENDGLTVPMLLELIGSGPPHYVFLADNETIVNPEHPIVAVDTSPAEWSEDTDLLRGQTIRIIPEQMWSIENNLSISNMGFDDFVRGTQPDGVYRGFPKPKPPAHILSTAELIDAVAQNTSTETLARLHHTVQELNDSSVWHISRVPDFTQHHTNVSEHDYRGANLVGRDEYLSAIAAAGSGLHLMVSIPRGYWYIVFEENTFRPIAAMMVQSPAPPPQQLAARATEHPPLRSD
;
A
#
# COMPACT_ATOMS: atom_id res chain seq x y z
N MET A 1 46.69 26.58 11.91
CA MET A 1 45.31 26.66 11.38
C MET A 1 45.11 25.37 10.60
N GLY A 2 44.19 24.51 11.04
CA GLY A 2 43.91 23.23 10.39
C GLY A 2 43.19 23.42 9.04
N PHE A 3 43.30 22.42 8.17
CA PHE A 3 42.64 22.39 6.88
C PHE A 3 41.13 22.11 7.09
N GLY A 4 40.29 23.14 6.96
CA GLY A 4 38.88 23.07 7.34
C GLY A 4 37.95 22.64 6.19
N TRP A 5 36.72 22.24 6.53
CA TRP A 5 35.71 21.80 5.55
C TRP A 5 35.50 22.81 4.42
N ALA A 6 35.49 24.12 4.71
CA ALA A 6 35.32 25.15 3.70
C ALA A 6 36.41 25.09 2.60
N GLN A 7 37.63 24.69 2.94
CA GLN A 7 38.75 24.54 2.01
C GLN A 7 38.60 23.24 1.19
N VAL A 8 38.31 22.11 1.85
CA VAL A 8 38.03 20.82 1.17
C VAL A 8 36.89 20.95 0.17
N ARG A 9 35.80 21.61 0.58
CA ARG A 9 34.66 21.93 -0.27
C ARG A 9 35.08 22.77 -1.49
N GLY A 10 35.93 23.76 -1.29
CA GLY A 10 36.48 24.59 -2.37
C GLY A 10 37.27 23.79 -3.40
N ILE A 11 38.07 22.81 -2.95
CA ILE A 11 38.78 21.88 -3.85
C ILE A 11 37.77 21.06 -4.65
N SER A 12 36.73 20.51 -4.00
CA SER A 12 35.72 19.70 -4.69
C SER A 12 34.99 20.47 -5.79
N TYR A 13 34.71 21.76 -5.58
CA TYR A 13 34.10 22.59 -6.64
C TYR A 13 34.97 22.76 -7.89
N SER A 14 36.29 22.52 -7.80
CA SER A 14 37.16 22.61 -8.97
C SER A 14 36.91 21.52 -10.02
N THR A 15 36.09 20.49 -9.72
CA THR A 15 35.69 19.45 -10.68
C THR A 15 34.38 19.75 -11.39
N MET A 16 33.67 20.81 -11.00
CA MET A 16 32.36 21.13 -11.55
C MET A 16 32.41 21.41 -13.06
N GLY A 17 31.68 20.60 -13.83
CA GLY A 17 31.58 20.74 -15.29
C GLY A 17 32.83 20.28 -16.05
N ARG A 18 33.73 19.52 -15.42
CA ARG A 18 34.92 18.95 -16.06
C ARG A 18 34.69 17.49 -16.40
N PRO A 19 35.16 17.01 -17.57
CA PRO A 19 35.03 15.61 -17.93
C PRO A 19 35.94 14.76 -17.05
N VAL A 20 35.45 13.59 -16.64
CA VAL A 20 36.15 12.66 -15.76
C VAL A 20 36.13 11.26 -16.33
N ARG A 21 37.30 10.64 -16.42
CA ARG A 21 37.45 9.19 -16.62
C ARG A 21 38.03 8.56 -15.36
N ALA A 22 37.50 7.43 -14.93
CA ALA A 22 38.02 6.72 -13.76
C ALA A 22 37.62 5.23 -13.75
N THR A 23 38.17 4.49 -12.79
CA THR A 23 37.73 3.14 -12.43
C THR A 23 37.07 3.17 -11.05
N VAL A 24 35.83 2.70 -10.94
CA VAL A 24 35.03 2.67 -9.72
C VAL A 24 34.92 1.23 -9.21
N HIS A 25 35.24 1.03 -7.93
CA HIS A 25 35.10 -0.22 -7.19
C HIS A 25 33.88 -0.12 -6.29
N HIS A 26 33.04 -1.15 -6.29
CA HIS A 26 31.78 -1.19 -5.55
C HIS A 26 31.85 -2.18 -4.37
N SER A 27 30.96 -2.02 -3.40
CA SER A 27 30.87 -2.88 -2.22
C SER A 27 30.55 -4.35 -2.50
N ASP A 28 29.89 -4.64 -3.62
CA ASP A 28 29.61 -6.00 -4.10
C ASP A 28 30.81 -6.68 -4.79
N GLY A 29 31.96 -5.99 -4.87
CA GLY A 29 33.17 -6.46 -5.52
C GLY A 29 33.22 -6.22 -7.03
N SER A 30 32.15 -5.68 -7.63
CA SER A 30 32.15 -5.29 -9.03
C SER A 30 33.06 -4.07 -9.27
N VAL A 31 33.59 -3.98 -10.49
CA VAL A 31 34.44 -2.88 -10.91
C VAL A 31 33.96 -2.39 -12.27
N SER A 32 33.89 -1.07 -12.41
CA SER A 32 33.40 -0.41 -13.61
C SER A 32 34.35 0.69 -14.07
N ARG A 33 34.48 0.87 -15.38
CA ARG A 33 35.14 2.03 -15.98
C ARG A 33 34.09 3.05 -16.36
N VAL A 34 34.34 4.31 -16.03
CA VAL A 34 33.37 5.38 -16.20
C VAL A 34 33.97 6.53 -16.97
N TRP A 35 33.18 7.10 -17.87
CA TRP A 35 33.45 8.34 -18.59
C TRP A 35 32.24 9.24 -18.40
N VAL A 36 32.47 10.44 -17.89
CA VAL A 36 31.40 11.38 -17.56
C VAL A 36 31.79 12.76 -18.06
N ASP A 37 30.96 13.31 -18.94
CA ASP A 37 31.03 14.69 -19.42
C ASP A 37 29.65 15.35 -19.30
N LEU A 38 29.44 16.01 -18.17
CA LEU A 38 28.14 16.53 -17.75
C LEU A 38 27.81 17.86 -18.41
N PRO A 39 26.51 18.17 -18.61
CA PRO A 39 25.34 17.44 -18.11
C PRO A 39 24.79 16.37 -19.07
N GLN A 40 25.48 16.05 -20.17
CA GLN A 40 24.83 15.39 -21.31
C GLN A 40 25.35 13.99 -21.64
N ARG A 41 26.57 13.61 -21.21
CA ARG A 41 27.23 12.41 -21.72
C ARG A 41 27.81 11.55 -20.61
N LYS A 42 27.46 10.26 -20.61
CA LYS A 42 27.99 9.28 -19.64
C LYS A 42 28.12 7.90 -20.29
N ARG A 43 29.18 7.19 -19.94
CA ARG A 43 29.38 5.78 -20.28
C ARG A 43 29.89 5.02 -19.06
N ILE A 44 29.35 3.83 -18.84
CA ILE A 44 29.85 2.87 -17.87
C ILE A 44 30.14 1.57 -18.61
N GLU A 45 31.33 1.02 -18.40
CA GLU A 45 31.70 -0.32 -18.84
C GLU A 45 32.04 -1.20 -17.64
N ASN A 46 31.81 -2.50 -17.77
CA ASN A 46 32.38 -3.48 -16.85
C ASN A 46 33.88 -3.72 -17.15
N LEU A 47 34.54 -4.59 -16.38
CA LEU A 47 35.97 -4.89 -16.57
C LEU A 47 36.31 -5.55 -17.92
N SER A 48 35.36 -6.22 -18.58
CA SER A 48 35.59 -6.80 -19.91
C SER A 48 35.54 -5.76 -21.04
N GLY A 49 35.22 -4.49 -20.72
CA GLY A 49 35.08 -3.40 -21.70
C GLY A 49 33.70 -3.36 -22.36
N GLN A 50 32.72 -4.07 -21.82
CA GLN A 50 31.36 -4.09 -22.34
C GLN A 50 30.57 -2.94 -21.70
N PRO A 51 29.90 -2.10 -22.51
CA PRO A 51 29.08 -1.01 -21.99
C PRO A 51 27.86 -1.57 -21.25
N THR A 52 27.71 -1.16 -19.99
CA THR A 52 26.52 -1.46 -19.18
C THR A 52 25.54 -0.29 -19.17
N TYR A 53 26.03 0.92 -19.46
CA TYR A 53 25.25 2.15 -19.51
C TYR A 53 25.86 3.14 -20.49
N ILE A 54 25.05 3.77 -21.34
CA ILE A 54 25.44 4.91 -22.18
C ILE A 54 24.34 5.97 -22.09
N GLU A 55 24.71 7.23 -22.03
CA GLU A 55 23.81 8.37 -22.00
C GLU A 55 24.38 9.46 -22.88
N ASN A 56 23.52 10.06 -23.70
CA ASN A 56 23.84 11.21 -24.54
C ASN A 56 22.72 12.27 -24.45
N ALA A 57 22.77 13.28 -25.32
CA ALA A 57 21.83 14.39 -25.30
C ALA A 57 20.37 13.95 -25.50
N ASP A 58 20.15 12.88 -26.27
CA ASP A 58 18.83 12.48 -26.75
C ASP A 58 18.27 11.25 -26.00
N ALA A 59 19.13 10.38 -25.47
CA ALA A 59 18.70 9.11 -24.90
C ALA A 59 19.63 8.54 -23.81
N GLU A 60 19.08 7.63 -23.03
CA GLU A 60 19.80 6.69 -22.16
C GLU A 60 19.70 5.27 -22.72
N TYR A 61 20.77 4.49 -22.58
CA TYR A 61 20.90 3.11 -23.00
C TYR A 61 21.35 2.29 -21.80
N ARG A 62 20.62 1.23 -21.46
CA ARG A 62 20.93 0.36 -20.33
C ARG A 62 21.01 -1.09 -20.78
N TRP A 63 22.00 -1.79 -20.29
CA TRP A 63 22.19 -3.19 -20.64
C TRP A 63 21.03 -4.05 -20.13
N HIS A 64 20.56 -4.97 -20.96
CA HIS A 64 19.48 -5.90 -20.63
C HIS A 64 19.84 -7.32 -21.10
N ASP A 65 19.88 -8.24 -20.14
CA ASP A 65 20.18 -9.67 -20.30
C ASP A 65 21.50 -10.00 -21.03
N ASP A 66 21.82 -11.29 -21.20
CA ASP A 66 23.08 -11.75 -21.80
C ASP A 66 23.08 -11.73 -23.36
N GLU A 67 22.08 -11.12 -24.00
CA GLU A 67 21.87 -11.21 -25.45
C GLU A 67 22.52 -10.08 -26.27
N GLY A 68 23.14 -9.09 -25.64
CA GLY A 68 23.79 -8.01 -26.41
C GLY A 68 22.91 -6.80 -26.71
N VAL A 69 21.70 -6.73 -26.16
CA VAL A 69 20.70 -5.72 -26.47
C VAL A 69 20.68 -4.63 -25.40
N MET A 70 20.69 -3.36 -25.82
CA MET A 70 20.49 -2.23 -24.93
C MET A 70 19.02 -1.77 -24.94
N ILE A 71 18.48 -1.45 -23.77
CA ILE A 71 17.20 -0.76 -23.66
C ILE A 71 17.43 0.74 -23.85
N ARG A 72 16.84 1.32 -24.89
CA ARG A 72 16.89 2.77 -25.15
C ARG A 72 15.70 3.49 -24.55
N ALA A 73 15.98 4.59 -23.85
CA ALA A 73 15.00 5.49 -23.29
C ALA A 73 15.26 6.91 -23.81
N MET A 74 14.36 7.44 -24.65
CA MET A 74 14.44 8.84 -25.10
C MET A 74 14.26 9.81 -23.93
N LYS A 75 15.10 10.85 -23.89
CA LYS A 75 14.98 11.95 -22.94
C LYS A 75 13.86 12.89 -23.38
N SER A 76 12.98 13.26 -22.46
CA SER A 76 11.94 14.26 -22.67
C SER A 76 11.83 15.17 -21.43
N PRO A 77 11.64 16.49 -21.59
CA PRO A 77 11.43 17.41 -20.47
C PRO A 77 10.20 17.07 -19.60
N SER A 78 9.25 16.31 -20.16
CA SER A 78 7.99 15.94 -19.52
C SER A 78 7.97 14.49 -19.04
N ARG A 79 9.07 13.76 -19.23
CA ARG A 79 9.15 12.36 -18.80
C ARG A 79 9.49 12.29 -17.32
N LEU A 80 8.69 11.54 -16.56
CA LEU A 80 9.04 11.14 -15.20
C LEU A 80 10.11 10.05 -15.32
N VAL A 81 11.36 10.47 -15.55
CA VAL A 81 12.48 9.59 -15.34
C VAL A 81 12.61 9.49 -13.83
N VAL A 82 12.08 8.41 -13.25
CA VAL A 82 12.52 8.00 -11.93
C VAL A 82 14.00 7.65 -12.10
N THR A 83 14.87 8.63 -11.90
CA THR A 83 16.23 8.36 -11.48
C THR A 83 16.07 7.79 -10.08
N MET A 84 15.69 6.51 -10.00
CA MET A 84 15.64 5.81 -8.73
C MET A 84 17.01 6.01 -8.11
N GLY A 85 17.02 6.53 -6.89
CA GLY A 85 18.22 6.81 -6.12
C GLY A 85 18.99 5.54 -5.77
N GLY A 86 19.54 4.90 -6.78
CA GLY A 86 20.56 3.88 -6.65
C GLY A 86 21.90 4.54 -6.33
N VAL A 87 22.74 3.81 -5.62
CA VAL A 87 24.14 4.17 -5.41
C VAL A 87 24.90 3.92 -6.70
N GLY A 88 25.21 4.99 -7.43
CA GLY A 88 25.99 4.92 -8.68
C GLY A 88 27.22 5.82 -8.67
N PRO A 89 28.11 5.68 -9.69
CA PRO A 89 29.33 6.47 -9.82
C PRO A 89 29.16 7.98 -9.71
N GLU A 90 27.98 8.51 -10.05
CA GLU A 90 27.66 9.94 -9.93
C GLU A 90 27.78 10.47 -8.50
N ASN A 91 27.60 9.63 -7.47
CA ASN A 91 27.81 10.06 -6.09
C ASN A 91 29.26 10.47 -5.86
N LEU A 92 30.22 9.85 -6.54
CA LEU A 92 31.63 10.25 -6.50
C LEU A 92 31.92 11.42 -7.45
N LEU A 93 31.52 11.27 -8.72
CA LEU A 93 31.94 12.17 -9.80
C LEU A 93 31.26 13.54 -9.75
N THR A 94 30.07 13.60 -9.14
CA THR A 94 29.28 14.84 -8.99
C THR A 94 29.09 15.24 -7.54
N ALA A 95 29.95 14.75 -6.64
CA ALA A 95 29.81 14.92 -5.19
C ALA A 95 29.58 16.41 -4.78
N TYR A 96 30.15 17.36 -5.53
CA TYR A 96 29.94 18.80 -5.33
C TYR A 96 28.47 19.25 -5.30
N ARG A 97 27.55 18.48 -5.90
CA ARG A 97 26.10 18.77 -5.89
C ARG A 97 25.49 18.72 -4.49
N TYR A 98 26.11 18.00 -3.56
CA TYR A 98 25.56 17.74 -2.23
C TYR A 98 25.86 18.84 -1.20
N TRP A 99 26.68 19.83 -1.54
CA TRP A 99 27.05 20.93 -0.64
C TRP A 99 27.00 22.30 -1.34
N PRO A 100 25.82 22.76 -1.79
CA PRO A 100 25.65 24.02 -2.53
C PRO A 100 26.11 25.26 -1.74
N GLN A 101 26.38 26.37 -2.44
CA GLN A 101 26.90 27.59 -1.82
C GLN A 101 25.86 28.35 -0.98
N SER A 102 24.56 28.12 -1.17
CA SER A 102 23.46 28.77 -0.43
C SER A 102 22.89 27.84 0.65
N SER A 103 22.89 28.35 1.89
CA SER A 103 22.22 27.89 3.12
C SER A 103 21.87 26.38 3.23
N GLU A 104 22.74 25.66 3.95
CA GLU A 104 22.65 24.27 4.43
C GLU A 104 23.11 23.18 3.44
N ASN A 105 24.05 22.33 3.88
CA ASN A 105 24.49 21.17 3.11
C ASN A 105 23.35 20.14 3.08
N LEU A 106 23.11 19.53 1.93
CA LEU A 106 22.03 18.54 1.74
C LEU A 106 22.25 17.27 2.58
N LEU A 107 23.48 17.01 3.03
CA LEU A 107 23.88 15.86 3.83
C LEU A 107 23.93 16.15 5.34
N GLY A 108 23.76 17.40 5.76
CA GLY A 108 23.85 17.81 7.18
C GLY A 108 25.19 18.41 7.59
N THR A 109 25.48 18.37 8.89
CA THR A 109 26.67 19.03 9.48
C THR A 109 27.93 18.20 9.22
N PRO A 110 28.98 18.78 8.61
CA PRO A 110 30.23 18.07 8.31
C PRO A 110 31.13 17.96 9.55
N SER A 111 31.87 16.86 9.66
CA SER A 111 32.96 16.68 10.61
C SER A 111 34.19 17.54 10.26
N GLU A 112 35.15 17.63 11.17
CA GLU A 112 36.48 18.12 10.81
C GLU A 112 37.13 17.18 9.79
N PRO A 113 37.74 17.70 8.71
CA PRO A 113 38.40 16.85 7.72
C PRO A 113 39.59 16.09 8.29
N ARG A 114 39.69 14.80 7.96
CA ARG A 114 40.83 13.94 8.33
C ARG A 114 41.58 13.49 7.09
N GLU A 115 42.90 13.63 7.09
CA GLU A 115 43.75 13.12 6.00
C GLU A 115 43.73 11.58 5.98
N VAL A 116 43.48 11.00 4.81
CA VAL A 116 43.44 9.56 4.56
C VAL A 116 43.96 9.25 3.16
N GLN A 117 44.32 7.99 2.91
CA GLN A 117 44.69 7.52 1.58
C GLN A 117 43.66 6.53 1.05
N VAL A 118 43.19 6.73 -0.17
CA VAL A 118 42.26 5.82 -0.88
C VAL A 118 42.88 5.47 -2.21
N ARG A 119 43.00 4.17 -2.50
CA ARG A 119 43.54 3.63 -3.78
C ARG A 119 44.86 4.30 -4.22
N GLY A 120 45.73 4.59 -3.26
CA GLY A 120 47.05 5.20 -3.49
C GLY A 120 47.07 6.73 -3.57
N ARG A 121 45.91 7.41 -3.55
CA ARG A 121 45.80 8.87 -3.61
C ARG A 121 45.46 9.47 -2.23
N GLN A 122 46.06 10.61 -1.91
CA GLN A 122 45.79 11.33 -0.66
C GLN A 122 44.48 12.12 -0.77
N GLY A 123 43.68 12.10 0.28
CA GLY A 123 42.40 12.79 0.33
C GLY A 123 41.97 13.19 1.73
N TRP A 124 40.88 13.94 1.77
CA TRP A 124 40.28 14.48 2.98
C TRP A 124 38.96 13.76 3.26
N GLN A 125 38.93 12.92 4.29
CA GLN A 125 37.73 12.27 4.78
C GLN A 125 36.86 13.26 5.56
N VAL A 126 35.57 13.31 5.22
CA VAL A 126 34.56 14.13 5.89
C VAL A 126 33.30 13.28 6.09
N GLU A 127 32.80 13.26 7.31
CA GLU A 127 31.56 12.57 7.68
C GLU A 127 30.44 13.59 7.84
N PHE A 128 29.24 13.24 7.38
CA PHE A 128 28.04 14.05 7.50
C PHE A 128 27.00 13.33 8.34
N ALA A 129 26.63 13.94 9.46
CA ALA A 129 25.58 13.42 10.32
C ALA A 129 24.21 13.59 9.66
N SER A 130 23.48 12.49 9.47
CA SER A 130 22.13 12.52 8.89
C SER A 130 21.17 13.32 9.76
N THR A 131 20.40 14.21 9.13
CA THR A 131 19.34 15.00 9.79
C THR A 131 17.98 14.29 9.79
N ARG A 132 17.84 13.13 9.13
CA ARG A 132 16.59 12.35 9.03
C ARG A 132 16.68 11.04 9.83
N ARG A 133 15.65 10.73 10.63
CA ARG A 133 15.54 9.46 11.36
C ARG A 133 15.63 8.28 10.40
N GLY A 134 16.51 7.32 10.71
CA GLY A 134 16.66 6.06 9.97
C GLY A 134 17.68 6.06 8.82
N ILE A 135 18.22 7.22 8.41
CA ILE A 135 19.28 7.29 7.39
C ILE A 135 20.65 7.31 8.08
N GLN A 136 21.57 6.44 7.63
CA GLN A 136 22.92 6.34 8.19
C GLN A 136 23.81 7.53 7.76
N ALA A 137 24.84 7.83 8.56
CA ALA A 137 25.81 8.87 8.26
C ALA A 137 26.50 8.60 6.93
N THR A 138 26.74 9.66 6.15
CA THR A 138 27.40 9.57 4.84
C THR A 138 28.84 10.02 4.97
N THR A 139 29.78 9.26 4.45
CA THR A 139 31.21 9.62 4.45
C THR A 139 31.70 9.85 3.02
N TYR A 140 32.47 10.91 2.84
CA TYR A 140 33.19 11.20 1.60
C TYR A 140 34.69 11.28 1.85
N VAL A 141 35.50 10.88 0.86
CA VAL A 141 36.93 11.22 0.80
C VAL A 141 37.17 12.05 -0.45
N ILE A 142 37.62 13.30 -0.30
CA ILE A 142 37.86 14.21 -1.42
C ILE A 142 39.36 14.23 -1.76
N ASP A 143 39.72 13.97 -3.03
CA ASP A 143 41.11 13.98 -3.48
C ASP A 143 41.78 15.33 -3.19
N ALA A 144 42.95 15.29 -2.56
CA ALA A 144 43.65 16.49 -2.12
C ALA A 144 44.24 17.30 -3.29
N GLU A 145 44.45 16.68 -4.46
CA GLU A 145 45.07 17.28 -5.64
C GLU A 145 44.02 17.63 -6.71
N LEU A 146 43.17 16.67 -7.07
CA LEU A 146 42.20 16.75 -8.15
C LEU A 146 40.83 17.26 -7.70
N GLY A 147 40.49 17.11 -6.42
CA GLY A 147 39.17 17.50 -5.87
C GLY A 147 38.02 16.55 -6.17
N VAL A 148 38.20 15.52 -6.99
CA VAL A 148 37.18 14.47 -7.21
C VAL A 148 36.99 13.65 -5.94
N ALA A 149 35.78 13.15 -5.67
CA ALA A 149 35.61 12.23 -4.55
C ALA A 149 36.25 10.87 -4.86
N LEU A 150 37.19 10.46 -4.02
CA LEU A 150 37.86 9.16 -4.05
C LEU A 150 37.04 8.07 -3.39
N ALA A 151 36.19 8.41 -2.43
CA ALA A 151 35.33 7.42 -1.77
C ALA A 151 34.01 8.02 -1.32
N TRP A 152 33.00 7.16 -1.29
CA TRP A 152 31.68 7.40 -0.73
C TRP A 152 31.26 6.18 0.06
N SER A 153 30.66 6.36 1.24
CA SER A 153 30.03 5.26 1.96
C SER A 153 28.81 5.71 2.77
N GLN A 154 27.84 4.81 2.88
CA GLN A 154 26.67 4.93 3.74
C GLN A 154 26.26 3.53 4.22
N GLY A 155 26.50 3.26 5.50
CA GLY A 155 26.31 1.92 6.05
C GLY A 155 27.22 0.87 5.44
N GLU A 156 26.65 -0.21 4.90
CA GLU A 156 27.40 -1.31 4.28
C GLU A 156 27.77 -1.01 2.82
N GLU A 157 27.12 -0.04 2.19
CA GLU A 157 27.39 0.36 0.81
C GLU A 157 28.57 1.33 0.75
N TRP A 158 29.47 1.08 -0.19
CA TRP A 158 30.62 1.94 -0.44
C TRP A 158 31.05 1.89 -1.90
N MET A 159 31.68 2.97 -2.35
CA MET A 159 32.35 3.06 -3.64
C MET A 159 33.71 3.74 -3.47
N GLU A 160 34.71 3.27 -4.21
CA GLU A 160 36.04 3.88 -4.27
C GLU A 160 36.49 4.13 -5.70
N LEU A 161 37.12 5.28 -5.93
CA LEU A 161 37.65 5.71 -7.21
C LEU A 161 39.14 5.40 -7.30
N SER A 162 39.56 4.91 -8.46
CA SER A 162 40.96 4.70 -8.82
C SER A 162 41.25 5.27 -10.20
N ASP A 163 42.50 5.69 -10.41
CA ASP A 163 43.01 6.28 -11.64
C ASP A 163 42.14 7.40 -12.26
N PRO A 164 41.67 8.39 -11.45
CA PRO A 164 40.89 9.48 -11.99
C PRO A 164 41.73 10.38 -12.91
N VAL A 165 41.17 10.72 -14.06
CA VAL A 165 41.71 11.69 -15.01
C VAL A 165 40.64 12.74 -15.28
N LEU A 166 41.00 14.00 -15.08
CA LEU A 166 40.17 15.17 -15.37
C LEU A 166 40.60 15.80 -16.69
N ASP A 167 39.66 16.43 -17.39
CA ASP A 167 39.90 17.18 -18.63
C ASP A 167 40.47 16.34 -19.78
N GLU A 168 40.21 15.03 -19.77
CA GLU A 168 40.45 14.19 -20.94
C GLU A 168 39.41 14.52 -22.01
N ASP A 169 39.88 14.74 -23.24
CA ASP A 169 39.02 14.95 -24.39
C ASP A 169 38.47 13.60 -24.86
N PHE A 170 37.15 13.44 -24.84
CA PHE A 170 36.49 12.19 -25.20
C PHE A 170 36.03 12.22 -26.64
N ASP A 171 36.26 11.13 -27.37
CA ASP A 171 35.65 10.92 -28.66
C ASP A 171 34.12 10.87 -28.51
N ASP A 172 33.39 11.58 -29.38
CA ASP A 172 31.92 11.62 -29.35
C ASP A 172 31.32 10.22 -29.56
N ASP A 173 32.00 9.37 -30.35
CA ASP A 173 31.59 7.99 -30.64
C ASP A 173 31.57 7.12 -29.38
N LEU A 174 32.27 7.51 -28.30
CA LEU A 174 32.25 6.81 -27.03
C LEU A 174 30.84 6.77 -26.41
N PHE A 175 30.05 7.81 -26.64
CA PHE A 175 28.70 7.97 -26.07
C PHE A 175 27.58 7.58 -27.04
N VAL A 176 27.94 6.87 -28.10
CA VAL A 176 27.01 6.33 -29.09
C VAL A 176 26.95 4.82 -28.92
N TRP A 177 25.72 4.28 -28.95
CA TRP A 177 25.48 2.86 -29.07
C TRP A 177 25.07 2.55 -30.51
N ASP A 178 25.83 1.69 -31.18
CA ASP A 178 25.63 1.28 -32.58
C ASP A 178 25.13 -0.17 -32.70
N GLY A 179 24.99 -0.88 -31.58
CA GLY A 179 24.47 -2.24 -31.50
C GLY A 179 22.93 -2.31 -31.50
N GLU A 180 22.42 -3.51 -31.22
CA GLU A 180 20.98 -3.75 -31.18
C GLU A 180 20.31 -3.02 -30.01
N VAL A 181 19.14 -2.44 -30.28
CA VAL A 181 18.37 -1.66 -29.33
C VAL A 181 16.95 -2.19 -29.27
N ARG A 182 16.43 -2.35 -28.07
CA ARG A 182 14.99 -2.44 -27.82
C ARG A 182 14.54 -1.14 -27.19
N ASP A 183 13.55 -0.49 -27.79
CA ASP A 183 13.00 0.73 -27.21
C ASP A 183 12.19 0.42 -25.96
N GLN A 184 12.49 1.14 -24.88
CA GLN A 184 11.63 1.17 -23.70
C GLN A 184 10.21 1.64 -24.06
N GLU A 185 10.04 2.29 -25.22
CA GLU A 185 8.78 2.80 -25.74
C GLU A 185 7.75 1.70 -26.10
N GLU A 186 8.17 0.45 -26.30
CA GLU A 186 7.26 -0.70 -26.39
C GLU A 186 6.71 -1.13 -25.02
N GLN A 187 7.24 -0.55 -23.94
CA GLN A 187 6.94 -0.86 -22.54
C GLN A 187 6.61 0.42 -21.73
N ILE A 188 6.13 1.48 -22.38
CA ILE A 188 5.61 2.65 -21.65
C ILE A 188 4.38 2.20 -20.88
N SER A 189 4.42 2.25 -19.54
CA SER A 189 3.20 2.10 -18.75
C SER A 189 2.21 3.15 -19.23
N ILE A 190 0.95 2.79 -19.43
CA ILE A 190 -0.12 3.70 -19.84
C ILE A 190 -0.04 5.03 -19.05
N GLN A 191 0.29 4.94 -17.76
CA GLN A 191 0.51 6.04 -16.83
C GLN A 191 1.54 7.08 -17.30
N GLN A 192 2.63 6.68 -17.95
CA GLN A 192 3.67 7.61 -18.40
C GLN A 192 3.25 8.39 -19.65
N ARG A 193 2.55 7.75 -20.59
CA ARG A 193 1.91 8.46 -21.72
C ARG A 193 0.85 9.43 -21.23
N GLU A 194 0.00 8.98 -20.33
CA GLU A 194 -1.03 9.81 -19.71
C GLU A 194 -0.43 11.01 -18.96
N HIS A 195 0.70 10.81 -18.28
CA HIS A 195 1.42 11.89 -17.61
C HIS A 195 1.96 12.92 -18.61
N GLU A 196 2.62 12.49 -19.68
CA GLU A 196 3.16 13.39 -20.72
C GLU A 196 2.04 14.17 -21.43
N ASP A 197 0.95 13.50 -21.79
CA ASP A 197 -0.25 14.12 -22.37
C ASP A 197 -0.90 15.10 -21.39
N LYS A 198 -0.92 14.77 -20.09
CA LYS A 198 -1.37 15.68 -19.04
C LYS A 198 -0.47 16.91 -18.98
N GLN A 199 0.85 16.75 -18.90
CA GLN A 199 1.80 17.86 -18.84
C GLN A 199 1.71 18.76 -20.08
N HIS A 200 1.56 18.19 -21.28
CA HIS A 200 1.37 18.96 -22.50
C HIS A 200 0.08 19.78 -22.48
N ARG A 201 -1.04 19.19 -22.02
CA ARG A 201 -2.31 19.91 -21.85
C ARG A 201 -2.21 21.04 -20.83
N LEU A 202 -1.56 20.81 -19.69
CA LEU A 202 -1.34 21.84 -18.66
C LEU A 202 -0.46 22.99 -19.17
N ALA A 203 0.56 22.70 -19.97
CA ALA A 203 1.50 23.71 -20.47
C ALA A 203 0.83 24.78 -21.37
N VAL A 204 -0.25 24.43 -22.06
CA VAL A 204 -1.00 25.33 -22.95
C VAL A 204 -2.20 26.00 -22.29
N MET A 205 -2.54 25.63 -21.05
CA MET A 205 -3.67 26.22 -20.33
C MET A 205 -3.37 27.68 -19.89
N PRO A 206 -4.37 28.58 -19.96
CA PRO A 206 -4.24 29.93 -19.43
C PRO A 206 -3.92 29.94 -17.93
N ARG A 207 -2.83 30.61 -17.55
CA ARG A 207 -2.30 30.65 -16.18
C ARG A 207 -2.90 31.79 -15.37
N SER A 208 -3.01 31.59 -14.05
CA SER A 208 -3.45 32.57 -13.06
C SER A 208 -2.24 33.09 -12.26
N ASP A 209 -1.20 33.50 -12.99
CA ASP A 209 0.05 33.93 -12.38
C ASP A 209 -0.14 35.26 -11.62
N PRO A 210 0.07 35.30 -10.29
CA PRO A 210 -0.02 36.55 -9.55
C PRO A 210 1.11 37.49 -9.96
N THR A 211 0.78 38.75 -10.26
CA THR A 211 1.78 39.75 -10.70
C THR A 211 2.25 40.66 -9.57
N TRP A 212 1.54 40.69 -8.44
CA TRP A 212 1.90 41.48 -7.28
C TRP A 212 2.40 40.56 -6.16
N LEU A 213 3.72 40.49 -6.08
CA LEU A 213 4.46 39.79 -5.04
C LEU A 213 5.83 40.50 -4.92
N PRO A 214 6.39 40.70 -3.72
CA PRO A 214 7.53 41.62 -3.49
C PRO A 214 8.88 41.17 -4.08
N SER A 215 8.90 40.10 -4.89
CA SER A 215 10.10 39.54 -5.52
C SER A 215 9.76 38.89 -6.88
N LYS A 216 10.77 38.46 -7.65
CA LYS A 216 10.56 37.72 -8.90
C LYS A 216 9.71 36.47 -8.64
N VAL A 217 8.51 36.44 -9.21
CA VAL A 217 7.59 35.30 -9.09
C VAL A 217 7.97 34.25 -10.12
N THR A 218 8.09 33.00 -9.67
CA THR A 218 8.16 31.83 -10.55
C THR A 218 6.98 30.93 -10.22
N THR A 219 6.20 30.55 -11.22
CA THR A 219 5.01 29.72 -11.02
C THR A 219 5.21 28.35 -11.63
N THR A 220 4.70 27.33 -10.96
CA THR A 220 4.65 25.94 -11.42
C THR A 220 3.19 25.49 -11.41
N VAL A 221 2.73 24.88 -12.50
CA VAL A 221 1.37 24.29 -12.55
C VAL A 221 1.44 22.93 -11.89
N ASP A 222 0.66 22.74 -10.83
CA ASP A 222 0.64 21.49 -10.07
C ASP A 222 -0.43 20.54 -10.63
N ASP A 223 -1.60 21.08 -10.99
CA ASP A 223 -2.69 20.32 -11.59
C ASP A 223 -3.66 21.22 -12.38
N GLY A 224 -4.53 20.61 -13.19
CA GLY A 224 -5.58 21.31 -13.91
C GLY A 224 -6.38 20.46 -14.87
N ASP A 225 -7.53 20.99 -15.28
CA ASP A 225 -8.44 20.38 -16.24
C ASP A 225 -8.79 21.40 -17.35
N PRO A 226 -8.40 21.15 -18.62
CA PRO A 226 -8.66 22.07 -19.72
C PRO A 226 -10.14 22.21 -20.07
N LYS A 227 -10.99 21.24 -19.73
CA LYS A 227 -12.43 21.29 -20.02
C LYS A 227 -13.14 22.29 -19.12
N THR A 228 -12.92 22.17 -17.80
CA THR A 228 -13.49 23.09 -16.81
C THR A 228 -12.70 24.39 -16.68
N GLY A 229 -11.44 24.39 -17.11
CA GLY A 229 -10.48 25.46 -16.88
C GLY A 229 -10.00 25.56 -15.43
N ALA A 230 -10.31 24.54 -14.60
CA ALA A 230 -9.81 24.44 -13.24
C ALA A 230 -8.29 24.30 -13.25
N MET A 231 -7.61 24.94 -12.30
CA MET A 231 -6.15 24.92 -12.26
C MET A 231 -5.63 25.24 -10.86
N ASP A 232 -4.63 24.45 -10.45
CA ASP A 232 -3.87 24.64 -9.22
C ASP A 232 -2.42 24.95 -9.60
N LEU A 233 -1.89 26.08 -9.11
CA LEU A 233 -0.51 26.49 -9.35
C LEU A 233 0.18 26.89 -8.04
N THR A 234 1.48 26.60 -7.94
CA THR A 234 2.34 27.07 -6.86
C THR A 234 3.14 28.26 -7.35
N ALA A 235 2.97 29.41 -6.70
CA ALA A 235 3.80 30.59 -6.90
C ALA A 235 4.91 30.63 -5.86
N THR A 236 6.15 30.54 -6.31
CA THR A 236 7.36 30.61 -5.48
C THR A 236 7.93 32.03 -5.47
N LEU A 237 8.15 32.52 -4.25
CA LEU A 237 8.89 33.73 -3.88
C LEU A 237 10.26 33.35 -3.35
N GLN A 238 11.21 34.29 -3.30
CA GLN A 238 12.60 34.04 -2.85
C GLN A 238 12.74 33.19 -1.57
N HIS A 239 11.79 33.26 -0.63
CA HIS A 239 11.78 32.46 0.61
C HIS A 239 10.36 32.03 1.05
N SER A 240 9.36 32.01 0.16
CA SER A 240 7.97 31.68 0.52
C SER A 240 7.20 31.11 -0.67
N GLN A 241 6.13 30.37 -0.41
CA GLN A 241 5.26 29.79 -1.44
C GLN A 241 3.80 30.06 -1.11
N VAL A 242 3.03 30.36 -2.14
CA VAL A 242 1.56 30.40 -2.08
C VAL A 242 1.00 29.55 -3.20
N MET A 243 -0.11 28.88 -2.94
CA MET A 243 -0.86 28.16 -3.95
C MET A 243 -2.02 29.02 -4.43
N VAL A 244 -2.27 29.04 -5.73
CA VAL A 244 -3.41 29.71 -6.35
C VAL A 244 -4.23 28.63 -7.04
N ARG A 245 -5.47 28.46 -6.59
CA ARG A 245 -6.46 27.55 -7.16
C ARG A 245 -7.54 28.36 -7.85
N ARG A 246 -7.96 27.93 -9.04
CA ARG A 246 -9.00 28.57 -9.86
C ARG A 246 -10.02 27.54 -10.32
N TRP A 247 -11.31 27.87 -10.24
CA TRP A 247 -12.39 27.10 -10.87
C TRP A 247 -13.58 27.99 -11.23
N LEU A 248 -14.44 27.54 -12.15
CA LEU A 248 -15.66 28.26 -12.51
C LEU A 248 -16.63 28.26 -11.32
N THR A 249 -17.13 29.44 -10.93
CA THR A 249 -18.01 29.60 -9.77
C THR A 249 -19.32 28.82 -9.90
N GLU A 250 -19.80 28.59 -11.13
CA GLU A 250 -21.03 27.84 -11.40
C GLU A 250 -20.83 26.32 -11.49
N LEU A 251 -19.59 25.84 -11.42
CA LEU A 251 -19.25 24.42 -11.32
C LEU A 251 -18.94 24.06 -9.86
N ASP A 252 -18.94 22.76 -9.58
CA ASP A 252 -18.64 22.24 -8.26
C ASP A 252 -17.14 22.49 -7.95
N GLU A 253 -16.82 22.75 -6.67
CA GLU A 253 -15.44 23.01 -6.24
C GLU A 253 -14.59 21.74 -6.49
N PRO A 254 -13.47 21.84 -7.23
CA PRO A 254 -12.57 20.71 -7.42
C PRO A 254 -11.99 20.23 -6.09
N ALA A 255 -11.84 18.91 -5.94
CA ALA A 255 -11.14 18.33 -4.81
C ALA A 255 -9.73 18.94 -4.68
N PRO A 256 -9.27 19.26 -3.46
CA PRO A 256 -7.92 19.77 -3.27
C PRO A 256 -6.89 18.68 -3.61
N ILE A 257 -5.83 19.05 -4.32
CA ILE A 257 -4.67 18.17 -4.51
C ILE A 257 -3.92 17.98 -3.19
N TRP A 258 -3.19 16.87 -3.05
CA TRP A 258 -2.40 16.56 -1.85
C TRP A 258 -1.48 17.72 -1.42
N GLN A 259 -0.87 18.43 -2.36
CA GLN A 259 -0.03 19.59 -2.06
C GLN A 259 -0.78 20.70 -1.30
N SER A 260 -2.11 20.80 -1.45
CA SER A 260 -2.97 21.77 -0.76
C SER A 260 -2.96 21.58 0.76
N GLU A 261 -2.66 20.37 1.26
CA GLU A 261 -2.57 20.07 2.69
C GLU A 261 -1.46 20.84 3.39
N PHE A 262 -0.39 21.18 2.66
CA PHE A 262 0.71 22.01 3.18
C PHE A 262 0.32 23.48 3.35
N TYR A 263 -0.81 23.92 2.79
CA TYR A 263 -1.25 25.31 2.80
C TYR A 263 -2.58 25.46 3.56
N SER A 264 -2.50 25.68 4.87
CA SER A 264 -3.65 25.65 5.77
C SER A 264 -4.44 26.96 5.83
N HIS A 265 -3.84 28.09 5.47
CA HIS A 265 -4.54 29.39 5.47
C HIS A 265 -5.09 29.69 4.09
N THR A 266 -6.35 30.12 4.01
CA THR A 266 -7.02 30.40 2.73
C THR A 266 -7.58 31.81 2.66
N HIS A 267 -7.52 32.41 1.47
CA HIS A 267 -8.21 33.64 1.10
C HIS A 267 -8.95 33.40 -0.21
N ARG A 268 -10.26 33.63 -0.25
CA ARG A 268 -11.08 33.41 -1.44
C ARG A 268 -11.64 34.73 -1.97
N GLY A 269 -11.75 34.83 -3.28
CA GLY A 269 -12.48 35.90 -3.94
C GLY A 269 -12.91 35.49 -5.35
N GLN A 270 -13.69 36.35 -5.99
CA GLN A 270 -14.26 36.10 -7.31
C GLN A 270 -13.70 37.08 -8.33
N GLN A 271 -13.32 36.59 -9.50
CA GLN A 271 -12.87 37.39 -10.63
C GLN A 271 -13.64 36.99 -11.89
N GLY A 272 -14.69 37.76 -12.22
CA GLY A 272 -15.61 37.39 -13.31
C GLY A 272 -16.31 36.06 -13.02
N PRO A 273 -16.25 35.07 -13.94
CA PRO A 273 -16.88 33.76 -13.73
C PRO A 273 -16.05 32.81 -12.83
N TRP A 274 -14.89 33.24 -12.36
CA TRP A 274 -13.95 32.41 -11.61
C TRP A 274 -14.03 32.65 -10.12
N THR A 275 -14.03 31.56 -9.35
CA THR A 275 -13.59 31.56 -7.96
C THR A 275 -12.08 31.35 -7.94
N ILE A 276 -11.37 32.18 -7.19
CA ILE A 276 -9.94 32.07 -6.96
C ILE A 276 -9.70 31.91 -5.46
N GLU A 277 -8.99 30.85 -5.09
CA GLU A 277 -8.52 30.60 -3.74
C GLU A 277 -7.00 30.74 -3.70
N ILE A 278 -6.51 31.55 -2.78
CA ILE A 278 -5.09 31.66 -2.44
C ILE A 278 -4.88 30.89 -1.15
N ARG A 279 -3.92 29.96 -1.15
CA ARG A 279 -3.52 29.22 0.03
C ARG A 279 -2.08 29.52 0.42
N SER A 280 -1.80 29.59 1.72
CA SER A 280 -0.47 29.84 2.26
C SER A 280 -0.17 28.99 3.50
N GLN A 281 1.12 28.71 3.74
CA GLN A 281 1.58 27.99 4.95
C GLN A 281 1.41 28.82 6.22
N HIS A 282 1.50 30.15 6.09
CA HIS A 282 1.35 31.09 7.19
C HIS A 282 0.24 32.08 6.87
N GLN A 283 -0.40 32.63 7.91
CA GLN A 283 -1.42 33.65 7.74
C GLN A 283 -0.84 34.87 7.00
N LEU A 284 -1.48 35.24 5.89
CA LEU A 284 -1.13 36.44 5.14
C LEU A 284 -1.46 37.69 5.97
N ALA A 285 -0.71 38.77 5.77
CA ALA A 285 -1.05 40.04 6.40
C ALA A 285 -2.41 40.54 5.90
N GLU A 286 -3.07 41.36 6.71
CA GLU A 286 -4.39 41.91 6.38
C GLU A 286 -4.36 42.62 5.02
N GLY A 287 -5.25 42.21 4.11
CA GLY A 287 -5.34 42.76 2.75
C GLY A 287 -4.34 42.19 1.73
N ASP A 288 -3.34 41.40 2.12
CA ASP A 288 -2.40 40.77 1.16
C ASP A 288 -3.09 39.74 0.27
N GLY A 289 -3.97 38.90 0.84
CA GLY A 289 -4.74 37.94 0.05
C GLY A 289 -5.54 38.61 -1.06
N GLN A 290 -6.22 39.73 -0.74
CA GLN A 290 -6.97 40.49 -1.74
C GLN A 290 -6.06 41.13 -2.79
N ARG A 291 -4.93 41.70 -2.38
CA ARG A 291 -3.96 42.31 -3.31
C ARG A 291 -3.34 41.29 -4.27
N ILE A 292 -3.02 40.09 -3.79
CA ILE A 292 -2.54 38.99 -4.64
C ILE A 292 -3.62 38.61 -5.65
N LEU A 293 -4.87 38.46 -5.19
CA LEU A 293 -6.00 38.13 -6.06
C LEU A 293 -6.22 39.17 -7.15
N ASP A 294 -6.25 40.46 -6.79
CA ASP A 294 -6.44 41.58 -7.71
C ASP A 294 -5.31 41.70 -8.74
N SER A 295 -4.13 41.12 -8.44
CA SER A 295 -2.98 41.13 -9.33
C SER A 295 -2.99 40.04 -10.40
N ILE A 296 -3.87 39.04 -10.27
CA ILE A 296 -3.98 37.96 -11.24
C ILE A 296 -4.64 38.52 -12.50
N PRO A 297 -4.00 38.41 -13.69
CA PRO A 297 -4.61 38.86 -14.93
C PRO A 297 -5.92 38.10 -15.20
N PRO A 298 -6.96 38.76 -15.72
CA PRO A 298 -8.20 38.08 -16.08
C PRO A 298 -7.95 36.96 -17.09
N VAL A 299 -8.50 35.78 -16.80
CA VAL A 299 -8.41 34.60 -17.66
C VAL A 299 -9.73 34.39 -18.38
N PRO A 300 -9.76 34.17 -19.71
CA PRO A 300 -11.00 33.86 -20.42
C PRO A 300 -11.54 32.48 -19.99
N PRO A 301 -12.86 32.32 -19.77
CA PRO A 301 -13.47 31.02 -19.52
C PRO A 301 -13.38 30.09 -20.74
N PRO A 302 -13.56 28.77 -20.55
CA PRO A 302 -13.74 27.83 -21.65
C PRO A 302 -14.84 28.28 -22.62
N ALA A 303 -14.77 27.83 -23.87
CA ALA A 303 -15.76 28.20 -24.89
C ALA A 303 -17.16 27.63 -24.62
N GLN A 304 -17.24 26.48 -23.95
CA GLN A 304 -18.49 25.86 -23.50
C GLN A 304 -19.03 26.59 -22.27
N SER A 305 -20.35 26.70 -22.18
CA SER A 305 -21.02 27.23 -20.99
C SER A 305 -20.88 26.27 -19.79
N PRO A 306 -20.96 26.75 -18.53
CA PRO A 306 -20.94 25.88 -17.36
C PRO A 306 -22.01 24.76 -17.38
N ALA A 307 -23.19 25.04 -17.94
CA ALA A 307 -24.25 24.04 -18.08
C ALA A 307 -23.89 22.91 -19.06
N GLU A 308 -23.25 23.24 -20.19
CA GLU A 308 -22.76 22.25 -21.16
C GLU A 308 -21.62 21.42 -20.57
N ILE A 309 -20.67 22.06 -19.86
CA ILE A 309 -19.57 21.36 -19.17
C ILE A 309 -20.12 20.38 -18.13
N ARG A 310 -21.10 20.79 -17.32
CA ARG A 310 -21.73 19.92 -16.32
C ARG A 310 -22.40 18.71 -16.97
N ALA A 311 -23.11 18.90 -18.07
CA ALA A 311 -23.73 17.81 -18.81
C ALA A 311 -22.68 16.86 -19.42
N ASP A 312 -21.55 17.38 -19.91
CA ASP A 312 -20.45 16.57 -20.43
C ASP A 312 -19.76 15.75 -19.34
N LEU A 313 -19.46 16.37 -18.19
CA LEU A 313 -18.87 15.68 -17.03
C LEU A 313 -19.78 14.56 -16.52
N GLU A 314 -21.09 14.80 -16.45
CA GLU A 314 -22.03 13.78 -16.02
C GLU A 314 -22.12 12.61 -17.02
N ARG A 315 -22.10 12.90 -18.33
CA ARG A 315 -22.03 11.85 -19.35
C ARG A 315 -20.76 11.03 -19.25
N GLU A 316 -19.61 11.66 -19.02
CA GLU A 316 -18.34 10.97 -18.83
C GLU A 316 -18.31 10.14 -17.56
N ARG A 317 -18.85 10.67 -16.46
CA ARG A 317 -18.99 9.93 -15.19
C ARG A 317 -19.85 8.68 -15.36
N LEU A 318 -21.01 8.82 -16.01
CA LEU A 318 -21.90 7.69 -16.29
C LEU A 318 -21.25 6.67 -17.24
N ALA A 319 -20.53 7.13 -18.27
CA ALA A 319 -19.82 6.24 -19.18
C ALA A 319 -18.66 5.50 -18.50
N ALA A 320 -17.93 6.18 -17.61
CA ALA A 320 -16.86 5.57 -16.82
C ALA A 320 -17.41 4.52 -15.85
N GLN A 321 -18.51 4.84 -15.15
CA GLN A 321 -19.21 3.89 -14.29
C GLN A 321 -19.70 2.66 -15.09
N GLU A 322 -20.32 2.86 -16.25
CA GLU A 322 -20.76 1.77 -17.12
C GLU A 322 -19.59 0.88 -17.58
N ALA A 323 -18.45 1.49 -17.91
CA ALA A 323 -17.25 0.78 -18.33
C ALA A 323 -16.63 -0.03 -17.18
N GLU A 324 -16.60 0.53 -15.97
CA GLU A 324 -16.15 -0.15 -14.76
C GLU A 324 -17.05 -1.35 -14.43
N GLU A 325 -18.37 -1.15 -14.42
CA GLU A 325 -19.34 -2.23 -14.21
C GLU A 325 -19.19 -3.33 -15.28
N THR A 326 -19.06 -2.95 -16.56
CA THR A 326 -18.84 -3.92 -17.66
C THR A 326 -17.53 -4.69 -17.47
N ALA A 327 -16.45 -4.02 -17.04
CA ALA A 327 -15.18 -4.67 -16.77
C ALA A 327 -15.27 -5.61 -15.55
N ALA A 328 -16.00 -5.22 -14.50
CA ALA A 328 -16.22 -6.05 -13.31
C ALA A 328 -16.99 -7.34 -13.65
N LEU A 329 -18.02 -7.24 -14.49
CA LEU A 329 -18.83 -8.38 -14.98
C LEU A 329 -18.03 -9.38 -15.82
N GLY A 330 -16.85 -9.00 -16.32
CA GLY A 330 -15.96 -9.94 -16.99
C GLY A 330 -16.50 -10.49 -18.31
N THR A 331 -17.32 -9.72 -19.01
CA THR A 331 -17.87 -10.11 -20.32
C THR A 331 -16.76 -10.49 -21.30
N GLY A 332 -16.84 -11.70 -21.83
CA GLY A 332 -15.86 -12.29 -22.74
C GLY A 332 -14.69 -13.02 -22.07
N ARG A 333 -14.59 -13.05 -20.73
CA ARG A 333 -13.53 -13.80 -20.04
C ARG A 333 -13.76 -15.30 -20.14
N LEU A 334 -12.79 -16.00 -20.74
CA LEU A 334 -12.79 -17.47 -20.83
C LEU A 334 -12.46 -18.10 -19.47
N LEU A 335 -13.21 -19.13 -19.07
CA LEU A 335 -12.98 -19.80 -17.78
C LEU A 335 -11.57 -20.40 -17.71
N SER A 336 -11.11 -21.01 -18.82
CA SER A 336 -9.80 -21.67 -18.91
C SER A 336 -8.62 -20.77 -18.57
N SER A 337 -8.75 -19.45 -18.77
CA SER A 337 -7.68 -18.48 -18.48
C SER A 337 -7.47 -18.23 -16.99
N TYR A 338 -8.41 -18.66 -16.14
CA TYR A 338 -8.39 -18.42 -14.70
C TYR A 338 -8.26 -19.70 -13.86
N LEU A 339 -8.31 -20.88 -14.50
CA LEU A 339 -8.05 -22.15 -13.84
C LEU A 339 -6.56 -22.27 -13.44
N GLY A 340 -6.28 -22.93 -12.32
CA GLY A 340 -4.92 -23.01 -11.75
C GLY A 340 -4.47 -21.77 -10.98
N GLY A 341 -5.30 -20.72 -10.90
CA GLY A 341 -5.09 -19.54 -10.06
C GLY A 341 -5.83 -19.60 -8.72
N HIS A 342 -5.62 -18.58 -7.89
CA HIS A 342 -6.26 -18.43 -6.57
C HIS A 342 -7.40 -17.41 -6.55
N ALA A 343 -7.92 -17.01 -7.72
CA ALA A 343 -9.02 -16.06 -7.80
C ALA A 343 -10.35 -16.70 -7.38
N SER A 344 -11.17 -15.95 -6.64
CA SER A 344 -12.54 -16.33 -6.29
C SER A 344 -13.45 -16.14 -7.51
N LEU A 345 -13.77 -17.21 -8.24
CA LEU A 345 -14.49 -17.12 -9.53
C LEU A 345 -16.01 -17.09 -9.33
N LEU A 346 -16.70 -16.14 -9.97
CA LEU A 346 -18.16 -16.16 -10.17
C LEU A 346 -18.47 -16.45 -11.65
N ILE A 347 -18.89 -17.67 -11.93
CA ILE A 347 -19.05 -18.19 -13.29
C ILE A 347 -20.53 -18.12 -13.66
N ARG A 348 -20.83 -17.38 -14.73
CA ARG A 348 -22.18 -17.36 -15.30
C ARG A 348 -22.43 -18.64 -16.07
N THR A 349 -23.47 -19.39 -15.71
CA THR A 349 -23.85 -20.63 -16.40
C THR A 349 -25.25 -20.57 -17.00
N ASP A 350 -26.04 -19.54 -16.68
CA ASP A 350 -27.30 -19.22 -17.34
C ASP A 350 -27.23 -17.89 -18.10
N PHE A 351 -27.54 -17.94 -19.40
CA PHE A 351 -27.51 -16.78 -20.30
C PHE A 351 -28.91 -16.28 -20.72
N THR A 352 -29.97 -16.68 -20.01
CA THR A 352 -31.35 -16.38 -20.40
C THR A 352 -31.74 -14.91 -20.21
N ASP A 353 -31.15 -14.23 -19.22
CA ASP A 353 -31.36 -12.81 -18.94
C ASP A 353 -30.04 -12.09 -18.60
N ASN A 354 -29.65 -11.12 -19.42
CA ASN A 354 -28.44 -10.32 -19.20
C ASN A 354 -28.62 -9.24 -18.13
N GLY A 355 -29.83 -8.72 -17.97
CA GLY A 355 -30.13 -7.69 -16.98
C GLY A 355 -30.05 -8.25 -15.57
N LEU A 356 -30.69 -9.40 -15.33
CA LEU A 356 -30.68 -10.06 -14.02
C LEU A 356 -29.31 -10.61 -13.65
N TRP A 357 -28.53 -11.11 -14.63
CA TRP A 357 -27.11 -11.45 -14.41
C TRP A 357 -26.33 -10.24 -13.90
N ARG A 358 -26.44 -9.10 -14.59
CA ARG A 358 -25.74 -7.87 -14.23
C ARG A 358 -26.13 -7.41 -12.82
N GLU A 359 -27.42 -7.37 -12.52
CA GLU A 359 -27.95 -7.00 -11.21
C GLU A 359 -27.38 -7.91 -10.11
N THR A 360 -27.45 -9.23 -10.32
CA THR A 360 -26.98 -10.22 -9.33
C THR A 360 -25.48 -10.13 -9.08
N ALA A 361 -24.68 -10.07 -10.15
CA ALA A 361 -23.22 -10.05 -10.03
C ALA A 361 -22.73 -8.75 -9.37
N LEU A 362 -23.31 -7.60 -9.74
CA LEU A 362 -22.99 -6.33 -9.09
C LEU A 362 -23.42 -6.31 -7.62
N ALA A 363 -24.60 -6.84 -7.29
CA ALA A 363 -25.05 -6.97 -5.90
C ALA A 363 -24.11 -7.87 -5.07
N ALA A 364 -23.59 -8.95 -5.66
CA ALA A 364 -22.65 -9.86 -5.01
C ALA A 364 -21.27 -9.23 -4.71
N MET A 365 -20.86 -8.24 -5.52
CA MET A 365 -19.60 -7.52 -5.35
C MET A 365 -19.75 -6.21 -4.57
N ALA A 366 -20.98 -5.75 -4.33
CA ALA A 366 -21.25 -4.47 -3.69
C ALA A 366 -20.72 -4.46 -2.23
N PRO A 367 -20.12 -3.35 -1.79
CA PRO A 367 -19.77 -3.15 -0.38
C PRO A 367 -20.99 -3.29 0.53
N GLN A 368 -20.79 -3.97 1.65
CA GLN A 368 -21.79 -4.17 2.69
C GLN A 368 -21.29 -3.53 3.99
N PRO A 369 -22.15 -2.80 4.71
CA PRO A 369 -21.77 -2.21 5.99
C PRO A 369 -21.38 -3.31 6.98
N SER A 370 -20.27 -3.11 7.69
CA SER A 370 -19.92 -3.98 8.80
C SER A 370 -20.78 -3.64 10.02
N ASP A 371 -21.02 -4.65 10.88
CA ASP A 371 -21.62 -4.43 12.20
C ASP A 371 -20.58 -3.87 13.22
N PHE A 372 -19.38 -3.46 12.77
CA PHE A 372 -18.36 -2.81 13.60
C PHE A 372 -18.59 -1.29 13.62
N ASP A 373 -18.34 -0.65 14.77
CA ASP A 373 -18.61 0.78 15.06
C ASP A 373 -17.66 1.77 14.31
N ASP A 374 -16.97 1.33 13.26
CA ASP A 374 -15.87 2.06 12.61
C ASP A 374 -16.09 2.41 11.13
N ASP A 375 -17.35 2.46 10.66
CA ASP A 375 -17.71 2.73 9.24
C ASP A 375 -17.00 1.79 8.24
N THR A 376 -16.48 0.65 8.69
CA THR A 376 -15.82 -0.32 7.81
C THR A 376 -16.86 -1.03 6.95
N GLU A 377 -16.57 -1.18 5.65
CA GLU A 377 -17.37 -1.95 4.70
C GLU A 377 -16.63 -3.23 4.30
N PHE A 378 -17.38 -4.30 4.07
CA PHE A 378 -16.88 -5.56 3.53
C PHE A 378 -17.43 -5.81 2.13
N GLN A 379 -16.59 -6.30 1.23
CA GLN A 379 -16.99 -6.68 -0.13
C GLN A 379 -16.36 -8.02 -0.50
N ALA A 380 -16.93 -8.70 -1.50
CA ALA A 380 -16.38 -9.94 -2.02
C ALA A 380 -15.39 -9.66 -3.16
N GLY A 381 -14.21 -10.31 -3.12
CA GLY A 381 -13.18 -10.23 -4.16
C GLY A 381 -13.46 -11.12 -5.37
N LEU A 382 -14.64 -11.00 -5.99
CA LEU A 382 -15.06 -11.91 -7.07
C LEU A 382 -14.47 -11.55 -8.43
N THR A 383 -14.04 -12.58 -9.17
CA THR A 383 -13.69 -12.50 -10.58
C THR A 383 -14.83 -13.09 -11.40
N CYS A 384 -15.66 -12.24 -12.01
CA CYS A 384 -16.75 -12.70 -12.86
C CYS A 384 -16.21 -13.29 -14.18
N ILE A 385 -16.77 -14.43 -14.58
CA ILE A 385 -16.49 -15.16 -15.83
C ILE A 385 -17.81 -15.23 -16.62
N ASP A 386 -17.96 -14.35 -17.61
CA ASP A 386 -19.16 -14.22 -18.45
C ASP A 386 -18.80 -14.55 -19.91
N HIS A 387 -18.82 -15.84 -20.24
CA HIS A 387 -18.57 -16.34 -21.60
C HIS A 387 -19.57 -17.44 -21.99
N PRO A 388 -20.19 -17.38 -23.18
CA PRO A 388 -21.23 -18.34 -23.59
C PRO A 388 -20.81 -19.81 -23.62
N GLU A 389 -19.51 -20.13 -23.56
CA GLU A 389 -19.02 -21.52 -23.44
C GLU A 389 -19.43 -22.18 -22.12
N ASN A 390 -19.76 -21.37 -21.11
CA ASN A 390 -20.20 -21.83 -19.80
C ASN A 390 -21.71 -22.07 -19.74
N ASP A 391 -22.46 -21.81 -20.83
CA ASP A 391 -23.91 -21.99 -20.86
C ASP A 391 -24.29 -23.45 -20.57
N GLY A 392 -25.05 -23.67 -19.51
CA GLY A 392 -25.42 -24.99 -19.02
C GLY A 392 -24.29 -25.77 -18.33
N LEU A 393 -23.17 -25.12 -17.94
CA LEU A 393 -22.08 -25.77 -17.22
C LEU A 393 -22.56 -26.31 -15.86
N THR A 394 -22.42 -27.62 -15.66
CA THR A 394 -22.84 -28.30 -14.43
C THR A 394 -21.66 -28.50 -13.47
N VAL A 395 -21.94 -28.71 -12.18
CA VAL A 395 -20.91 -28.97 -11.16
C VAL A 395 -19.99 -30.15 -11.53
N PRO A 396 -20.47 -31.32 -11.99
CA PRO A 396 -19.58 -32.40 -12.40
C PRO A 396 -18.64 -32.00 -13.55
N MET A 397 -19.15 -31.30 -14.57
CA MET A 397 -18.33 -30.82 -15.69
C MET A 397 -17.27 -29.81 -15.22
N LEU A 398 -17.64 -28.92 -14.31
CA LEU A 398 -16.73 -27.95 -13.70
C LEU A 398 -15.60 -28.65 -12.90
N LEU A 399 -15.94 -29.69 -12.12
CA LEU A 399 -14.94 -30.45 -11.37
C LEU A 399 -13.96 -31.18 -12.30
N GLU A 400 -14.43 -31.69 -13.45
CA GLU A 400 -13.56 -32.27 -14.48
C GLU A 400 -12.62 -31.23 -15.09
N LEU A 401 -13.11 -30.01 -15.34
CA LEU A 401 -12.30 -28.91 -15.88
C LEU A 401 -11.21 -28.44 -14.90
N ILE A 402 -11.54 -28.33 -13.61
CA ILE A 402 -10.61 -27.87 -12.57
C ILE A 402 -9.54 -28.94 -12.27
N GLY A 403 -9.91 -30.22 -12.26
CA GLY A 403 -9.01 -31.28 -11.80
C GLY A 403 -8.65 -31.12 -10.32
N SER A 404 -7.52 -31.66 -9.85
CA SER A 404 -7.14 -31.60 -8.42
C SER A 404 -6.50 -30.27 -7.98
N GLY A 405 -6.25 -29.34 -8.92
CA GLY A 405 -5.63 -28.04 -8.65
C GLY A 405 -6.63 -26.98 -8.18
N PRO A 406 -6.15 -25.75 -7.89
CA PRO A 406 -7.03 -24.62 -7.58
C PRO A 406 -7.81 -24.14 -8.82
N PRO A 407 -8.93 -23.41 -8.63
CA PRO A 407 -9.46 -22.95 -7.35
C PRO A 407 -10.08 -24.07 -6.49
N HIS A 408 -10.09 -23.89 -5.16
CA HIS A 408 -10.62 -24.86 -4.17
C HIS A 408 -12.06 -24.57 -3.73
N TYR A 409 -12.61 -23.47 -4.21
CA TYR A 409 -14.04 -23.19 -4.21
C TYR A 409 -14.34 -22.31 -5.43
N VAL A 410 -15.57 -22.35 -5.92
CA VAL A 410 -16.05 -21.51 -7.02
C VAL A 410 -17.52 -21.16 -6.80
N PHE A 411 -17.97 -20.10 -7.44
CA PHE A 411 -19.35 -19.65 -7.41
C PHE A 411 -19.99 -19.76 -8.80
N LEU A 412 -21.23 -20.24 -8.88
CA LEU A 412 -22.00 -20.36 -10.12
C LEU A 412 -23.28 -19.54 -10.04
N ALA A 413 -23.56 -18.80 -11.11
CA ALA A 413 -24.86 -18.18 -11.35
C ALA A 413 -25.63 -19.02 -12.37
N ASP A 414 -26.46 -19.92 -11.85
CA ASP A 414 -27.29 -20.85 -12.63
C ASP A 414 -28.71 -20.31 -12.84
N ASN A 415 -29.57 -21.08 -13.50
CA ASN A 415 -30.95 -20.65 -13.77
C ASN A 415 -31.70 -20.24 -12.49
N GLU A 416 -31.52 -20.96 -11.37
CA GLU A 416 -32.18 -20.63 -10.10
C GLU A 416 -31.66 -19.29 -9.55
N THR A 417 -30.38 -18.97 -9.71
CA THR A 417 -29.83 -17.64 -9.40
C THR A 417 -30.53 -16.52 -10.18
N ILE A 418 -30.93 -16.79 -11.43
CA ILE A 418 -31.59 -15.78 -12.28
C ILE A 418 -33.08 -15.66 -12.00
N VAL A 419 -33.80 -16.76 -11.85
CA VAL A 419 -35.28 -16.74 -11.76
C VAL A 419 -35.82 -16.55 -10.33
N ASN A 420 -35.00 -16.79 -9.31
CA ASN A 420 -35.41 -16.65 -7.92
C ASN A 420 -35.27 -15.19 -7.45
N PRO A 421 -36.28 -14.60 -6.78
CA PRO A 421 -36.23 -13.22 -6.30
C PRO A 421 -35.09 -12.90 -5.32
N GLU A 422 -34.52 -13.90 -4.63
CA GLU A 422 -33.38 -13.72 -3.71
C GLU A 422 -32.02 -13.88 -4.41
N HIS A 423 -32.01 -14.17 -5.72
CA HIS A 423 -30.81 -14.36 -6.54
C HIS A 423 -29.72 -15.26 -5.93
N PRO A 424 -30.06 -16.43 -5.36
CA PRO A 424 -29.10 -17.23 -4.62
C PRO A 424 -28.04 -17.84 -5.54
N ILE A 425 -26.78 -17.44 -5.34
CA ILE A 425 -25.59 -17.91 -6.05
C ILE A 425 -25.14 -19.24 -5.45
N VAL A 426 -24.73 -20.20 -6.29
CA VAL A 426 -24.25 -21.50 -5.84
C VAL A 426 -22.77 -21.40 -5.48
N ALA A 427 -22.38 -21.66 -4.23
CA ALA A 427 -20.99 -21.99 -3.92
C ALA A 427 -20.76 -23.49 -4.07
N VAL A 428 -19.61 -23.85 -4.63
CA VAL A 428 -19.19 -25.23 -4.87
C VAL A 428 -17.85 -25.45 -4.20
N ASP A 429 -17.74 -26.45 -3.33
CA ASP A 429 -16.46 -26.90 -2.81
C ASP A 429 -15.73 -27.71 -3.88
N THR A 430 -14.56 -27.24 -4.29
CA THR A 430 -13.70 -27.90 -5.29
C THR A 430 -12.38 -28.36 -4.67
N SER A 431 -12.31 -28.42 -3.34
CA SER A 431 -11.14 -28.89 -2.59
C SER A 431 -10.81 -30.35 -2.91
N PRO A 432 -9.52 -30.74 -2.87
CA PRO A 432 -9.14 -32.15 -2.96
C PRO A 432 -9.79 -32.97 -1.85
N ALA A 433 -10.21 -34.20 -2.14
CA ALA A 433 -10.85 -35.08 -1.15
C ALA A 433 -9.93 -35.42 0.05
N GLU A 434 -8.61 -35.28 -0.13
CA GLU A 434 -7.61 -35.46 0.93
C GLU A 434 -7.70 -34.37 2.03
N TRP A 435 -8.33 -33.22 1.74
CA TRP A 435 -8.49 -32.12 2.70
C TRP A 435 -9.76 -32.25 3.53
N SER A 436 -10.64 -33.18 3.18
CA SER A 436 -11.89 -33.48 3.89
C SER A 436 -11.82 -34.77 4.70
N GLU A 437 -10.64 -35.32 4.99
CA GLU A 437 -10.49 -36.60 5.73
C GLU A 437 -11.10 -36.55 7.15
N ASP A 438 -11.19 -35.36 7.76
CA ASP A 438 -11.77 -35.12 9.08
C ASP A 438 -13.17 -34.44 9.03
N THR A 439 -13.78 -34.28 7.85
CA THR A 439 -15.10 -33.65 7.69
C THR A 439 -16.07 -34.53 6.89
N ASP A 440 -17.38 -34.39 7.12
CA ASP A 440 -18.41 -35.06 6.31
C ASP A 440 -18.60 -34.41 4.92
N LEU A 441 -17.66 -33.54 4.49
CA LEU A 441 -17.74 -32.84 3.22
C LEU A 441 -17.37 -33.76 2.06
N LEU A 442 -18.09 -33.60 0.96
CA LEU A 442 -17.78 -34.25 -0.32
C LEU A 442 -17.34 -33.19 -1.31
N ARG A 443 -16.24 -33.43 -2.02
CA ARG A 443 -15.86 -32.62 -3.18
C ARG A 443 -17.03 -32.49 -4.15
N GLY A 444 -17.36 -31.26 -4.54
CA GLY A 444 -18.54 -30.92 -5.34
C GLY A 444 -19.78 -30.59 -4.51
N GLN A 445 -19.69 -30.57 -3.19
CA GLN A 445 -20.77 -30.14 -2.33
C GLN A 445 -21.13 -28.68 -2.59
N THR A 446 -22.43 -28.40 -2.58
CA THR A 446 -22.96 -27.09 -2.93
C THR A 446 -23.82 -26.50 -1.83
N ILE A 447 -23.78 -25.18 -1.69
CA ILE A 447 -24.75 -24.39 -0.94
C ILE A 447 -25.17 -23.18 -1.77
N ARG A 448 -26.28 -22.56 -1.43
CA ARG A 448 -26.74 -21.32 -2.05
C ARG A 448 -26.51 -20.14 -1.11
N ILE A 449 -26.15 -18.98 -1.65
CA ILE A 449 -25.85 -17.76 -0.89
C ILE A 449 -26.53 -16.57 -1.56
N ILE A 450 -27.21 -15.73 -0.79
CA ILE A 450 -27.75 -14.47 -1.32
C ILE A 450 -26.62 -13.47 -1.64
N PRO A 451 -26.76 -12.59 -2.64
CA PRO A 451 -25.71 -11.67 -3.05
C PRO A 451 -25.11 -10.84 -1.90
N GLU A 452 -25.94 -10.36 -0.97
CA GLU A 452 -25.52 -9.53 0.18
C GLU A 452 -24.63 -10.27 1.19
N GLN A 453 -24.53 -11.60 1.09
CA GLN A 453 -23.73 -12.43 1.99
C GLN A 453 -22.51 -13.05 1.30
N MET A 454 -22.26 -12.69 0.04
CA MET A 454 -21.12 -13.18 -0.73
C MET A 454 -19.78 -12.79 -0.11
N TRP A 455 -19.67 -11.57 0.44
CA TRP A 455 -18.45 -11.13 1.13
C TRP A 455 -18.10 -12.04 2.32
N SER A 456 -19.11 -12.60 3.00
CA SER A 456 -18.91 -13.40 4.20
C SER A 456 -18.24 -14.71 3.86
N ILE A 457 -18.76 -15.44 2.87
CA ILE A 457 -18.19 -16.72 2.45
C ILE A 457 -16.87 -16.53 1.70
N GLU A 458 -16.80 -15.57 0.77
CA GLU A 458 -15.62 -15.37 -0.07
C GLU A 458 -14.40 -14.94 0.74
N ASN A 459 -14.52 -13.92 1.59
CA ASN A 459 -13.39 -13.44 2.39
C ASN A 459 -12.88 -14.50 3.36
N ASN A 460 -13.77 -15.32 3.95
CA ASN A 460 -13.37 -16.35 4.89
C ASN A 460 -12.66 -17.54 4.21
N LEU A 461 -13.16 -17.97 3.06
CA LEU A 461 -12.55 -19.07 2.31
C LEU A 461 -11.23 -18.64 1.67
N SER A 462 -11.14 -17.42 1.13
CA SER A 462 -9.93 -16.92 0.47
C SER A 462 -8.73 -16.79 1.40
N ILE A 463 -8.98 -16.44 2.67
CA ILE A 463 -7.93 -16.35 3.70
C ILE A 463 -7.85 -17.58 4.62
N SER A 464 -8.67 -18.60 4.35
CA SER A 464 -8.76 -19.82 5.17
C SER A 464 -9.06 -19.56 6.65
N ASN A 465 -9.90 -18.57 6.96
CA ASN A 465 -10.35 -18.28 8.32
C ASN A 465 -11.47 -19.22 8.78
N MET A 466 -12.36 -19.62 7.88
CA MET A 466 -13.41 -20.62 8.12
C MET A 466 -13.46 -21.63 6.96
N GLY A 467 -13.95 -22.83 7.26
CA GLY A 467 -14.10 -23.91 6.27
C GLY A 467 -15.44 -23.83 5.53
N PHE A 468 -15.54 -24.53 4.40
CA PHE A 468 -16.80 -24.62 3.63
C PHE A 468 -17.92 -25.27 4.46
N ASP A 469 -17.59 -26.19 5.36
CA ASP A 469 -18.53 -26.89 6.24
C ASP A 469 -19.21 -25.99 7.27
N ASP A 470 -18.54 -24.91 7.69
CA ASP A 470 -19.16 -23.90 8.55
C ASP A 470 -20.32 -23.20 7.84
N PHE A 471 -20.17 -22.91 6.54
CA PHE A 471 -21.22 -22.31 5.73
C PHE A 471 -22.33 -23.31 5.40
N VAL A 472 -22.00 -24.60 5.18
CA VAL A 472 -23.00 -25.67 5.08
C VAL A 472 -23.89 -25.72 6.32
N ARG A 473 -23.27 -25.73 7.51
CA ARG A 473 -24.01 -25.70 8.79
C ARG A 473 -24.76 -24.40 9.04
N GLY A 474 -24.32 -23.30 8.42
CA GLY A 474 -24.96 -21.99 8.49
C GLY A 474 -26.16 -21.80 7.55
N THR A 475 -26.43 -22.76 6.65
CA THR A 475 -27.59 -22.65 5.76
C THR A 475 -28.92 -22.75 6.51
N GLN A 476 -29.94 -22.06 6.00
CA GLN A 476 -31.31 -22.21 6.50
C GLN A 476 -31.92 -23.53 5.97
N PRO A 477 -33.11 -23.95 6.47
CA PRO A 477 -33.71 -25.23 6.07
C PRO A 477 -33.99 -25.40 4.56
N ASP A 478 -34.01 -24.30 3.81
CA ASP A 478 -34.14 -24.28 2.35
C ASP A 478 -32.81 -24.42 1.60
N GLY A 479 -31.69 -24.54 2.32
CA GLY A 479 -30.34 -24.68 1.77
C GLY A 479 -29.68 -23.37 1.36
N VAL A 480 -30.26 -22.22 1.71
CA VAL A 480 -29.72 -20.90 1.40
C VAL A 480 -29.08 -20.27 2.64
N TYR A 481 -27.86 -19.80 2.48
CA TYR A 481 -27.11 -19.02 3.46
C TYR A 481 -27.50 -17.54 3.34
N ARG A 482 -28.03 -16.99 4.44
CA ARG A 482 -28.45 -15.59 4.58
C ARG A 482 -27.70 -14.87 5.69
N GLY A 483 -26.47 -15.32 5.96
CA GLY A 483 -25.63 -14.82 7.04
C GLY A 483 -25.75 -15.66 8.31
N PHE A 484 -24.70 -15.62 9.14
CA PHE A 484 -24.76 -16.20 10.48
C PHE A 484 -25.75 -15.43 11.35
N PRO A 485 -26.39 -16.09 12.33
CA PRO A 485 -27.24 -15.40 13.30
C PRO A 485 -26.44 -14.27 13.95
N LYS A 486 -26.99 -13.05 13.96
CA LYS A 486 -26.35 -11.93 14.65
C LYS A 486 -26.08 -12.32 16.11
N PRO A 487 -24.88 -12.04 16.65
CA PRO A 487 -24.61 -12.25 18.06
C PRO A 487 -25.70 -11.55 18.86
N LYS A 488 -26.30 -12.24 19.84
CA LYS A 488 -27.22 -11.56 20.75
C LYS A 488 -26.43 -10.45 21.44
N PRO A 489 -26.97 -9.21 21.52
CA PRO A 489 -26.28 -8.14 22.23
C PRO A 489 -25.95 -8.60 23.65
N PRO A 490 -24.78 -8.19 24.19
CA PRO A 490 -24.40 -8.60 25.53
C PRO A 490 -25.48 -8.17 26.52
N ALA A 491 -25.74 -9.02 27.50
CA ALA A 491 -26.68 -8.70 28.57
C ALA A 491 -26.19 -7.49 29.37
N HIS A 492 -24.87 -7.39 29.57
CA HIS A 492 -24.21 -6.30 30.26
C HIS A 492 -22.83 -6.01 29.68
N ILE A 493 -22.39 -4.75 29.78
CA ILE A 493 -21.04 -4.30 29.42
C ILE A 493 -20.42 -3.75 30.70
N LEU A 494 -19.24 -4.27 31.08
CA LEU A 494 -18.46 -3.78 32.20
C LEU A 494 -17.17 -3.13 31.71
N SER A 495 -16.77 -2.02 32.31
CA SER A 495 -15.38 -1.54 32.25
C SER A 495 -14.44 -2.49 32.98
N THR A 496 -13.14 -2.38 32.72
CA THR A 496 -12.13 -3.19 33.43
C THR A 496 -12.17 -2.97 34.95
N ALA A 497 -12.40 -1.74 35.42
CA ALA A 497 -12.57 -1.44 36.83
C ALA A 497 -13.79 -2.15 37.44
N GLU A 498 -14.94 -2.12 36.75
CA GLU A 498 -16.16 -2.80 37.19
C GLU A 498 -16.00 -4.33 37.19
N LEU A 499 -15.25 -4.90 36.23
CA LEU A 499 -14.92 -6.31 36.23
C LEU A 499 -14.04 -6.70 37.42
N ILE A 500 -13.02 -5.90 37.75
CA ILE A 500 -12.16 -6.13 38.92
C ILE A 500 -13.00 -6.12 40.20
N ASP A 501 -13.87 -5.12 40.36
CA ASP A 501 -14.77 -5.01 41.51
C ASP A 501 -15.74 -6.19 41.60
N ALA A 502 -16.31 -6.62 40.46
CA ALA A 502 -17.18 -7.78 40.38
C ALA A 502 -16.46 -9.07 40.83
N VAL A 503 -15.24 -9.31 40.32
CA VAL A 503 -14.46 -10.49 40.66
C VAL A 503 -14.02 -10.47 42.13
N ALA A 504 -13.73 -9.30 42.70
CA ALA A 504 -13.36 -9.14 44.10
C ALA A 504 -14.46 -9.57 45.09
N GLN A 505 -15.73 -9.64 44.66
CA GLN A 505 -16.85 -10.07 45.51
C GLN A 505 -16.78 -11.54 45.94
N ASN A 506 -15.99 -12.37 45.23
CA ASN A 506 -15.82 -13.77 45.61
C ASN A 506 -14.46 -14.35 45.18
N THR A 507 -13.55 -14.48 46.14
CA THR A 507 -12.24 -15.13 45.97
C THR A 507 -12.11 -16.38 46.85
N SER A 508 -13.22 -17.08 47.12
CA SER A 508 -13.24 -18.17 48.10
C SER A 508 -12.51 -19.44 47.67
N THR A 509 -12.31 -19.63 46.36
CA THR A 509 -11.57 -20.77 45.78
C THR A 509 -10.23 -20.30 45.23
N GLU A 510 -9.26 -21.21 45.15
CA GLU A 510 -7.93 -20.91 44.58
C GLU A 510 -8.04 -20.41 43.13
N THR A 511 -8.96 -21.02 42.37
CA THR A 511 -9.33 -20.60 41.01
C THR A 511 -9.78 -19.15 40.96
N LEU A 512 -10.75 -18.76 41.79
CA LEU A 512 -11.30 -17.41 41.80
C LEU A 512 -10.31 -16.38 42.35
N ALA A 513 -9.49 -16.75 43.34
CA ALA A 513 -8.41 -15.89 43.81
C ALA A 513 -7.35 -15.64 42.72
N ARG A 514 -7.03 -16.66 41.90
CA ARG A 514 -6.14 -16.52 40.74
C ARG A 514 -6.75 -15.67 39.62
N LEU A 515 -8.04 -15.85 39.36
CA LEU A 515 -8.78 -14.99 38.43
C LEU A 515 -8.70 -13.52 38.88
N HIS A 516 -8.95 -13.24 40.16
CA HIS A 516 -8.87 -11.89 40.72
C HIS A 516 -7.50 -11.24 40.50
N HIS A 517 -6.41 -12.00 40.66
CA HIS A 517 -5.08 -11.50 40.34
C HIS A 517 -4.89 -11.25 38.84
N THR A 518 -5.41 -12.14 37.99
CA THR A 518 -5.27 -12.02 36.53
C THR A 518 -6.02 -10.80 35.98
N VAL A 519 -7.23 -10.51 36.48
CA VAL A 519 -8.02 -9.37 35.99
C VAL A 519 -7.42 -8.02 36.39
N GLN A 520 -6.57 -7.97 37.42
CA GLN A 520 -5.83 -6.76 37.80
C GLN A 520 -4.71 -6.38 36.81
N GLU A 521 -4.28 -7.31 35.95
CA GLU A 521 -3.24 -7.07 34.93
C GLU A 521 -3.83 -6.67 33.57
N LEU A 522 -5.17 -6.58 33.46
CA LEU A 522 -5.85 -6.21 32.22
C LEU A 522 -5.70 -4.72 31.92
N ASN A 523 -5.76 -4.37 30.63
CA ASN A 523 -5.68 -2.97 30.21
C ASN A 523 -6.98 -2.21 30.55
N ASP A 524 -6.84 -1.12 31.30
CA ASP A 524 -7.93 -0.24 31.76
C ASP A 524 -8.85 0.27 30.65
N SER A 525 -8.36 0.41 29.41
CA SER A 525 -9.18 0.89 28.27
C SER A 525 -10.11 -0.16 27.67
N SER A 526 -10.13 -1.39 28.18
CA SER A 526 -10.96 -2.48 27.63
C SER A 526 -12.37 -2.48 28.22
N VAL A 527 -13.35 -2.91 27.41
CA VAL A 527 -14.73 -3.19 27.84
C VAL A 527 -15.04 -4.68 27.69
N TRP A 528 -15.86 -5.21 28.60
CA TRP A 528 -16.10 -6.65 28.74
C TRP A 528 -17.58 -6.97 28.55
N HIS A 529 -17.86 -7.79 27.55
CA HIS A 529 -19.22 -8.13 27.12
C HIS A 529 -19.70 -9.40 27.83
N ILE A 530 -20.63 -9.26 28.78
CA ILE A 530 -21.21 -10.37 29.51
C ILE A 530 -22.45 -10.88 28.77
N SER A 531 -22.44 -12.16 28.45
CA SER A 531 -23.54 -12.84 27.75
C SER A 531 -24.47 -13.53 28.73
N ARG A 532 -25.79 -13.45 28.49
CA ARG A 532 -26.77 -14.26 29.22
C ARG A 532 -26.92 -15.62 28.53
N VAL A 533 -26.69 -16.69 29.28
CA VAL A 533 -26.86 -18.08 28.85
C VAL A 533 -28.16 -18.61 29.45
N PRO A 534 -29.23 -18.80 28.65
CA PRO A 534 -30.53 -19.22 29.15
C PRO A 534 -30.57 -20.70 29.56
N ASP A 535 -29.64 -21.50 29.03
CA ASP A 535 -29.48 -22.92 29.37
C ASP A 535 -28.00 -23.28 29.21
N PHE A 536 -27.35 -23.67 30.31
CA PHE A 536 -25.94 -24.07 30.31
C PHE A 536 -25.70 -25.49 29.81
N THR A 537 -26.73 -26.29 29.52
CA THR A 537 -26.59 -27.70 29.15
C THR A 537 -25.66 -27.89 27.95
N GLN A 538 -25.86 -27.13 26.86
CA GLN A 538 -25.00 -27.22 25.68
C GLN A 538 -23.57 -26.74 25.98
N HIS A 539 -23.41 -25.66 26.75
CA HIS A 539 -22.09 -25.16 27.14
C HIS A 539 -21.34 -26.17 28.00
N HIS A 540 -22.04 -26.82 28.92
CA HIS A 540 -21.51 -27.89 29.74
C HIS A 540 -21.04 -29.06 28.88
N THR A 541 -21.87 -29.54 27.95
CA THR A 541 -21.47 -30.60 27.01
C THR A 541 -20.22 -30.21 26.25
N ASN A 542 -20.21 -29.01 25.63
CA ASN A 542 -19.07 -28.51 24.87
C ASN A 542 -17.79 -28.51 25.72
N VAL A 543 -17.80 -27.92 26.92
CA VAL A 543 -16.61 -27.86 27.80
C VAL A 543 -16.22 -29.25 28.34
N SER A 544 -17.18 -30.15 28.53
CA SER A 544 -16.93 -31.50 29.05
C SER A 544 -16.30 -32.43 28.01
N GLU A 545 -16.71 -32.31 26.74
CA GLU A 545 -16.29 -33.17 25.63
C GLU A 545 -15.08 -32.60 24.87
N HIS A 546 -14.78 -31.30 25.02
CA HIS A 546 -13.67 -30.67 24.33
C HIS A 546 -12.30 -31.25 24.73
N ASP A 547 -11.49 -31.56 23.71
CA ASP A 547 -10.15 -32.10 23.89
C ASP A 547 -9.12 -30.98 24.10
N TYR A 548 -8.83 -30.67 25.36
CA TYR A 548 -7.85 -29.65 25.75
C TYR A 548 -6.39 -30.16 25.73
N ARG A 549 -6.06 -31.14 24.90
CA ARG A 549 -4.72 -31.76 24.84
C ARG A 549 -3.62 -30.70 24.79
N GLY A 550 -2.70 -30.79 25.75
CA GLY A 550 -1.54 -29.90 25.85
C GLY A 550 -1.78 -28.57 26.57
N ALA A 551 -3.02 -28.18 26.88
CA ALA A 551 -3.32 -26.95 27.62
C ALA A 551 -3.20 -27.13 29.15
N ASN A 552 -2.80 -26.07 29.84
CA ASN A 552 -2.88 -25.94 31.29
C ASN A 552 -4.29 -25.50 31.67
N LEU A 553 -5.03 -26.38 32.34
CA LEU A 553 -6.39 -26.10 32.82
C LEU A 553 -6.39 -25.81 34.31
N VAL A 554 -7.17 -24.81 34.73
CA VAL A 554 -7.42 -24.50 36.14
C VAL A 554 -8.91 -24.32 36.35
N GLY A 555 -9.47 -24.88 37.43
CA GLY A 555 -10.87 -24.67 37.80
C GLY A 555 -11.92 -25.43 36.98
N ARG A 556 -11.53 -26.30 36.04
CA ARG A 556 -12.46 -27.00 35.13
C ARG A 556 -13.58 -27.76 35.86
N ASP A 557 -13.25 -28.56 36.87
CA ASP A 557 -14.25 -29.38 37.58
C ASP A 557 -15.21 -28.52 38.41
N GLU A 558 -14.68 -27.46 39.04
CA GLU A 558 -15.46 -26.45 39.76
C GLU A 558 -16.42 -25.72 38.81
N TYR A 559 -15.93 -25.33 37.63
CA TYR A 559 -16.69 -24.65 36.59
C TYR A 559 -17.80 -25.52 36.00
N LEU A 560 -17.48 -26.76 35.62
CA LEU A 560 -18.48 -27.73 35.12
C LEU A 560 -19.56 -28.00 36.17
N SER A 561 -19.17 -28.19 37.42
CA SER A 561 -20.13 -28.37 38.53
C SER A 561 -21.04 -27.17 38.71
N ALA A 562 -20.50 -25.95 38.60
CA ALA A 562 -21.25 -24.72 38.76
C ALA A 562 -22.29 -24.51 37.64
N ILE A 563 -21.90 -24.69 36.37
CA ILE A 563 -22.83 -24.50 35.25
C ILE A 563 -23.89 -25.61 35.16
N ALA A 564 -23.55 -26.84 35.58
CA ALA A 564 -24.53 -27.92 35.71
C ALA A 564 -25.59 -27.64 36.79
N ALA A 565 -25.19 -26.98 37.90
CA ALA A 565 -26.09 -26.63 38.99
C ALA A 565 -26.92 -25.36 38.71
N ALA A 566 -26.36 -24.39 37.99
CA ALA A 566 -26.98 -23.08 37.78
C ALA A 566 -28.18 -23.13 36.81
N GLY A 567 -28.15 -24.02 35.82
CA GLY A 567 -29.17 -24.13 34.77
C GLY A 567 -29.14 -22.97 33.76
N SER A 568 -29.09 -21.72 34.22
CA SER A 568 -28.94 -20.51 33.41
C SER A 568 -28.08 -19.48 34.17
N GLY A 569 -27.53 -18.47 33.49
CA GLY A 569 -26.78 -17.41 34.17
C GLY A 569 -25.99 -16.52 33.24
N LEU A 570 -25.09 -15.73 33.81
CA LEU A 570 -24.23 -14.81 33.07
C LEU A 570 -22.86 -15.45 32.84
N HIS A 571 -22.32 -15.26 31.64
CA HIS A 571 -21.05 -15.84 31.20
C HIS A 571 -20.18 -14.76 30.56
N LEU A 572 -18.88 -14.78 30.88
CA LEU A 572 -17.87 -13.92 30.29
C LEU A 572 -16.65 -14.75 29.91
N MET A 573 -16.07 -14.47 28.75
CA MET A 573 -14.74 -14.94 28.39
C MET A 573 -13.75 -13.78 28.45
N VAL A 574 -12.65 -13.96 29.19
CA VAL A 574 -11.57 -12.97 29.32
C VAL A 574 -10.31 -13.52 28.66
N SER A 575 -9.89 -12.93 27.55
CA SER A 575 -8.66 -13.31 26.85
C SER A 575 -7.43 -12.90 27.66
N ILE A 576 -6.45 -13.79 27.74
CA ILE A 576 -5.16 -13.57 28.41
C ILE A 576 -4.02 -14.03 27.50
N PRO A 577 -2.76 -13.63 27.75
CA PRO A 577 -1.64 -14.14 26.97
C PRO A 577 -1.63 -15.67 26.92
N ARG A 578 -1.72 -16.20 25.69
CA ARG A 578 -1.71 -17.65 25.39
C ARG A 578 -2.89 -18.41 26.01
N GLY A 579 -4.04 -17.77 26.24
CA GLY A 579 -5.20 -18.45 26.81
C GLY A 579 -6.42 -17.56 27.03
N TYR A 580 -7.36 -18.08 27.82
CA TYR A 580 -8.56 -17.35 28.22
C TYR A 580 -9.09 -17.89 29.56
N TRP A 581 -9.92 -17.08 30.21
CA TRP A 581 -10.78 -17.46 31.32
C TRP A 581 -12.23 -17.53 30.87
N TYR A 582 -12.95 -18.58 31.24
CA TYR A 582 -14.41 -18.58 31.33
C TYR A 582 -14.82 -18.23 32.75
N ILE A 583 -15.80 -17.35 32.90
CA ILE A 583 -16.31 -16.89 34.19
C ILE A 583 -17.83 -16.98 34.14
N VAL A 584 -18.41 -17.55 35.18
CA VAL A 584 -19.87 -17.58 35.36
C VAL A 584 -20.22 -16.71 36.55
N PHE A 585 -21.20 -15.83 36.37
CA PHE A 585 -21.66 -14.90 37.40
C PHE A 585 -23.10 -15.17 37.81
N GLU A 586 -23.41 -14.78 39.04
CA GLU A 586 -24.78 -14.65 39.51
C GLU A 586 -25.48 -13.48 38.81
N GLU A 587 -26.71 -13.70 38.36
CA GLU A 587 -27.42 -12.83 37.41
C GLU A 587 -27.70 -11.41 37.91
N ASN A 588 -27.83 -11.21 39.23
CA ASN A 588 -28.21 -9.92 39.81
C ASN A 588 -27.07 -9.14 40.48
N THR A 589 -25.96 -9.81 40.79
CA THR A 589 -24.88 -9.24 41.63
C THR A 589 -23.55 -9.15 40.91
N PHE A 590 -23.42 -9.79 39.74
CA PHE A 590 -22.14 -10.02 39.06
C PHE A 590 -21.09 -10.69 39.96
N ARG A 591 -21.52 -11.38 41.02
CA ARG A 591 -20.61 -12.14 41.88
C ARG A 591 -20.18 -13.41 41.13
N PRO A 592 -18.87 -13.69 40.97
CA PRO A 592 -18.46 -14.88 40.24
C PRO A 592 -18.78 -16.13 41.05
N ILE A 593 -19.39 -17.10 40.38
CA ILE A 593 -19.80 -18.40 40.92
C ILE A 593 -18.65 -19.39 40.77
N ALA A 594 -18.07 -19.46 39.57
CA ALA A 594 -16.92 -20.29 39.25
C ALA A 594 -16.20 -19.72 38.01
N ALA A 595 -14.96 -20.16 37.81
CA ALA A 595 -14.19 -19.81 36.63
C ALA A 595 -13.36 -21.01 36.15
N MET A 596 -12.99 -21.00 34.87
CA MET A 596 -12.09 -21.99 34.28
C MET A 596 -11.06 -21.26 33.42
N MET A 597 -9.78 -21.55 33.63
CA MET A 597 -8.72 -21.06 32.77
C MET A 597 -8.31 -22.14 31.78
N VAL A 598 -8.12 -21.75 30.52
CA VAL A 598 -7.47 -22.56 29.49
C VAL A 598 -6.26 -21.79 29.00
N GLN A 599 -5.06 -22.31 29.22
CA GLN A 599 -3.84 -21.62 28.78
C GLN A 599 -2.87 -22.58 28.12
N SER A 600 -2.43 -22.28 26.91
CA SER A 600 -1.38 -23.02 26.23
C SER A 600 -0.06 -22.96 27.03
N PRO A 601 0.81 -23.97 26.96
CA PRO A 601 2.11 -23.98 27.62
C PRO A 601 3.03 -22.94 26.97
N ALA A 602 4.02 -22.46 27.73
CA ALA A 602 4.99 -21.53 27.17
C ALA A 602 5.83 -22.28 26.13
N PRO A 603 6.09 -21.70 24.95
CA PRO A 603 7.01 -22.31 24.01
C PRO A 603 8.37 -22.51 24.70
N PRO A 604 9.08 -23.63 24.46
CA PRO A 604 10.41 -23.81 25.01
C PRO A 604 11.32 -22.65 24.57
N PRO A 605 12.33 -22.25 25.39
CA PRO A 605 13.17 -21.09 25.14
C PRO A 605 13.83 -21.03 23.73
N GLN A 606 13.87 -22.15 23.01
CA GLN A 606 14.44 -22.26 21.66
C GLN A 606 13.50 -21.78 20.53
N GLN A 607 12.21 -21.55 20.76
CA GLN A 607 11.29 -21.09 19.70
C GLN A 607 11.21 -19.57 19.53
N LEU A 608 11.82 -18.78 20.42
CA LEU A 608 11.99 -17.34 20.21
C LEU A 608 13.10 -17.02 19.17
N ALA A 609 13.99 -17.97 18.90
CA ALA A 609 15.02 -17.83 17.86
C ALA A 609 14.53 -18.27 16.46
N ALA A 610 13.58 -19.21 16.38
CA ALA A 610 13.19 -19.82 15.10
C ALA A 610 12.13 -19.04 14.30
N ARG A 611 11.45 -18.02 14.88
CA ARG A 611 10.59 -17.11 14.11
C ARG A 611 11.32 -15.89 13.51
N ALA A 612 12.63 -15.77 13.76
CA ALA A 612 13.49 -14.75 13.15
C ALA A 612 14.50 -15.32 12.13
N THR A 613 14.53 -16.64 11.91
CA THR A 613 15.49 -17.27 10.97
C THR A 613 14.87 -18.46 10.23
N GLU A 614 14.02 -18.18 9.24
CA GLU A 614 13.78 -19.06 8.09
C GLU A 614 13.93 -18.26 6.78
N HIS A 615 15.18 -17.92 6.43
CA HIS A 615 15.62 -17.93 5.04
C HIS A 615 16.80 -18.92 4.96
N PRO A 616 16.80 -19.87 4.00
CA PRO A 616 17.77 -20.96 3.99
C PRO A 616 19.16 -20.47 3.57
N PRO A 617 20.26 -21.03 4.13
CA PRO A 617 21.60 -20.79 3.62
C PRO A 617 21.82 -21.60 2.35
N LEU A 618 22.15 -20.91 1.24
CA LEU A 618 22.69 -21.55 0.05
C LEU A 618 24.06 -22.15 0.37
N ARG A 619 24.18 -23.46 0.14
CA ARG A 619 25.42 -24.23 0.26
C ARG A 619 26.47 -23.73 -0.72
N SER A 620 27.69 -23.66 -0.21
CA SER A 620 28.93 -23.76 -0.97
C SER A 620 28.97 -25.05 -1.79
N ASP A 621 28.99 -24.91 -3.12
CA ASP A 621 30.02 -25.45 -4.03
C ASP A 621 29.93 -24.73 -5.39
#